data_AF-A0A813FKY8-F1
#
_entry.id   AF-A0A813FKY8-F1
#
_cell.length_a   1.000
_cell.length_b   1.000
_cell.length_c   1.000
_cell.angle_alpha   90.00
_cell.angle_beta   90.00
_cell.angle_gamma   90.00
#
_symmetry.space_group_name_H-M   'P 1'
#
loop_
_entity.id
_entity.type
_entity.pdbx_description
1 polymer ?
#
loop_
_entity_poly.entity_id
_entity_poly.type
_entity_poly.pdbx_seq_one_letter_code
_entity_poly.pdbx_strand_id
1 'polypeptide(L)'
;MEAFFLFRLHEDYKANLIDADCPNPLIFAQLLVSELLLIAPPWASLDNAALAAAAAVLADGGGTDAFAAAADAWAAAVSAEGRQQFSTGIVMAKGASPFQQHLMVAAPAAWPLRKAMAQVQRTMEAADSVAPGAVLRSLRRPRRGTRSSCQPHSVLALTRFLPPEERVDGLQKGPDVVLQKACWEMEESRGEAALLIESLESAEQRRQVIRQVDFVIAHCRESLEWLSAKLKRVPAGAALFVYEKCGGKLQPEELAAVAGKSKFQSITVVQRPDEGSTRGDECSAYLTHIVGHHTDLADFTVFLQSDPYDHLHFDFLDLVLRSIAAGTHTQPFLALNGPRHVRTLTPCLQSVHEEIFGTNLTELLGPYCCAQFVVSRDAIRAHSLDFYGQMLSLTDGSRSVDLCGIEGTKRSTQCYGFEFLWHVVFGQEVDPPSREEPAVSLLVSLFLSLLLVLLLLLFVCLFVS
;
A
#
# COMPACT_ATOMS: atom_id res chain seq x y z
N MET A 1 5.51 20.40 2.17
CA MET A 1 4.07 20.75 2.28
C MET A 1 3.28 19.65 2.99
N GLU A 2 3.43 18.38 2.62
CA GLU A 2 2.75 17.24 3.28
C GLU A 2 2.97 17.19 4.80
N ALA A 3 4.18 17.42 5.30
CA ALA A 3 4.44 17.54 6.75
C ALA A 3 3.59 18.64 7.43
N PHE A 4 3.38 19.78 6.78
CA PHE A 4 2.50 20.84 7.28
C PHE A 4 1.01 20.46 7.21
N PHE A 5 0.62 19.63 6.24
CA PHE A 5 -0.74 19.10 6.16
C PHE A 5 -1.02 18.14 7.32
N LEU A 6 -0.14 17.16 7.53
CA LEU A 6 -0.22 16.22 8.66
C LEU A 6 -0.21 16.92 10.02
N PHE A 7 0.64 17.95 10.18
CA PHE A 7 0.68 18.77 11.39
C PHE A 7 -0.60 19.59 11.64
N ARG A 8 -1.30 20.00 10.57
CA ARG A 8 -2.57 20.76 10.64
C ARG A 8 -3.83 19.89 10.67
N LEU A 9 -3.69 18.56 10.73
CA LEU A 9 -4.84 17.68 11.03
C LEU A 9 -5.44 18.03 12.39
N HIS A 10 -6.75 17.93 12.50
CA HIS A 10 -7.46 18.04 13.79
C HIS A 10 -6.97 16.94 14.74
N GLU A 11 -6.91 17.21 16.04
CA GLU A 11 -6.28 16.31 17.02
C GLU A 11 -6.90 14.90 17.01
N ASP A 12 -8.22 14.78 16.79
CA ASP A 12 -8.88 13.47 16.66
C ASP A 12 -8.31 12.61 15.50
N TYR A 13 -7.92 13.22 14.38
CA TYR A 13 -7.30 12.50 13.27
C TYR A 13 -5.85 12.10 13.59
N LYS A 14 -5.15 12.90 14.41
CA LYS A 14 -3.82 12.54 14.90
C LYS A 14 -3.88 11.39 15.90
N ALA A 15 -4.85 11.42 16.82
CA ALA A 15 -5.15 10.31 17.72
C ALA A 15 -5.47 9.03 16.94
N ASN A 16 -6.39 9.09 15.96
CA ASN A 16 -6.71 7.93 15.12
C ASN A 16 -5.50 7.34 14.36
N LEU A 17 -4.53 8.16 13.95
CA LEU A 17 -3.29 7.67 13.31
C LEU A 17 -2.31 7.01 14.31
N ILE A 18 -2.32 7.45 15.56
CA ILE A 18 -1.56 6.82 16.65
C ILE A 18 -2.23 5.50 17.07
N ASP A 19 -3.56 5.50 17.23
CA ASP A 19 -4.37 4.35 17.62
C ASP A 19 -4.40 3.25 16.53
N ALA A 20 -4.20 3.62 15.26
CA ALA A 20 -3.99 2.70 14.13
C ALA A 20 -2.54 2.19 14.00
N ASP A 21 -1.72 2.34 15.03
CA ASP A 21 -0.30 1.96 15.11
C ASP A 21 0.57 2.50 13.95
N CYS A 22 0.19 3.66 13.42
CA CYS A 22 0.86 4.37 12.33
C CYS A 22 1.43 5.74 12.76
N PRO A 23 2.20 5.85 13.87
CA PRO A 23 2.72 7.15 14.33
C PRO A 23 3.85 7.71 13.45
N ASN A 24 4.48 6.89 12.60
CA ASN A 24 5.69 7.25 11.85
C ASN A 24 5.55 8.51 10.95
N PRO A 25 4.47 8.68 10.15
CA PRO A 25 4.26 9.90 9.37
C PRO A 25 4.06 11.15 10.24
N LEU A 26 3.45 10.98 11.42
CA LEU A 26 3.22 12.04 12.40
C LEU A 26 4.52 12.46 13.09
N ILE A 27 5.34 11.50 13.54
CA ILE A 27 6.67 11.74 14.10
C ILE A 27 7.55 12.48 13.07
N PHE A 28 7.55 12.02 11.82
CA PHE A 28 8.32 12.62 10.73
C PHE A 28 7.83 14.03 10.40
N ALA A 29 6.52 14.26 10.36
CA ALA A 29 5.93 15.57 10.19
C ALA A 29 6.28 16.54 11.33
N GLN A 30 6.19 16.08 12.59
CA GLN A 30 6.54 16.89 13.76
C GLN A 30 8.00 17.34 13.71
N LEU A 31 8.92 16.42 13.41
CA LEU A 31 10.36 16.71 13.37
C LEU A 31 10.75 17.61 12.19
N LEU A 32 10.13 17.46 11.02
CA LEU A 32 10.30 18.37 9.88
C LEU A 32 9.74 19.78 10.13
N VAL A 33 8.56 19.88 10.74
CA VAL A 33 7.98 21.19 11.13
C VAL A 33 8.86 21.86 12.19
N SER A 34 9.41 21.08 13.13
CA SER A 34 10.35 21.59 14.14
C SER A 34 11.65 22.12 13.52
N GLU A 35 12.25 21.38 12.59
CA GLU A 35 13.42 21.85 11.84
C GLU A 35 13.09 23.15 11.10
N LEU A 36 11.97 23.19 10.37
CA LEU A 36 11.54 24.38 9.64
C LEU A 36 11.29 25.59 10.55
N LEU A 37 10.66 25.43 11.71
CA LEU A 37 10.48 26.52 12.68
C LEU A 37 11.81 26.99 13.29
N LEU A 38 12.81 26.12 13.41
CA LEU A 38 14.13 26.46 13.98
C LEU A 38 15.12 27.04 12.95
N ILE A 39 14.95 26.77 11.64
CA ILE A 39 15.79 27.32 10.57
C ILE A 39 15.14 28.46 9.78
N ALA A 40 13.82 28.64 9.89
CA ALA A 40 13.10 29.69 9.18
C ALA A 40 13.59 31.08 9.62
N PRO A 41 13.98 31.97 8.69
CA PRO A 41 14.28 33.35 9.05
C PRO A 41 13.00 34.08 9.51
N PRO A 42 13.08 35.18 10.29
CA PRO A 42 11.94 35.70 11.06
C PRO A 42 10.71 36.28 10.33
N TRP A 43 10.59 36.01 9.04
CA TRP A 43 9.54 36.51 8.15
C TRP A 43 8.84 35.39 7.35
N ALA A 44 9.33 34.14 7.42
CA ALA A 44 8.80 33.04 6.60
C ALA A 44 7.51 32.39 7.15
N SER A 45 7.15 32.65 8.42
CA SER A 45 5.92 32.15 9.08
C SER A 45 5.09 33.29 9.68
N LEU A 46 5.04 34.44 9.01
CA LEU A 46 4.18 35.56 9.42
C LEU A 46 2.70 35.19 9.27
N ASP A 47 2.10 34.71 10.36
CA ASP A 47 0.65 34.78 10.53
C ASP A 47 0.20 36.25 10.50
N ASN A 48 -1.02 36.48 10.03
CA ASN A 48 -1.60 37.80 9.84
C ASN A 48 -1.60 38.63 11.13
N ALA A 49 -1.68 37.99 12.30
CA ALA A 49 -1.57 38.65 13.60
C ALA A 49 -0.18 39.26 13.86
N ALA A 50 0.90 38.57 13.48
CA ALA A 50 2.27 39.08 13.63
C ALA A 50 2.57 40.22 12.64
N LEU A 51 2.08 40.08 11.40
CA LEU A 51 2.10 41.17 10.40
C LEU A 51 1.30 42.38 10.87
N ALA A 52 0.12 42.19 11.45
CA ALA A 52 -0.71 43.26 12.00
C ALA A 52 -0.05 43.94 13.21
N ALA A 53 0.59 43.18 14.10
CA ALA A 53 1.33 43.75 15.24
C ALA A 53 2.55 44.56 14.78
N ALA A 54 3.36 44.06 13.84
CA ALA A 54 4.47 44.79 13.26
C ALA A 54 4.01 46.04 12.50
N ALA A 55 2.91 45.94 11.74
CA ALA A 55 2.30 47.07 11.06
C ALA A 55 1.75 48.12 12.04
N ALA A 56 1.17 47.71 13.17
CA ALA A 56 0.70 48.63 14.22
C ALA A 56 1.88 49.38 14.88
N VAL A 57 2.96 48.67 15.22
CA VAL A 57 4.19 49.28 15.75
C VAL A 57 4.78 50.32 14.78
N LEU A 58 4.77 50.03 13.48
CA LEU A 58 5.21 50.97 12.45
C LEU A 58 4.21 52.14 12.24
N ALA A 59 2.90 51.89 12.35
CA ALA A 59 1.86 52.90 12.17
C ALA A 59 1.80 53.93 13.31
N ASP A 60 2.07 53.51 14.56
CA ASP A 60 2.15 54.40 15.73
C ASP A 60 3.46 55.20 15.79
N GLY A 61 4.32 55.09 14.78
CA GLY A 61 5.61 55.77 14.73
C GLY A 61 6.65 55.18 15.68
N GLY A 62 6.51 53.91 16.04
CA GLY A 62 7.54 53.15 16.72
C GLY A 62 8.83 53.17 15.91
N GLY A 63 9.91 53.63 16.53
CA GLY A 63 11.22 53.67 15.88
C GLY A 63 11.74 52.27 15.52
N THR A 64 12.83 52.22 14.77
CA THR A 64 13.52 50.97 14.38
C THR A 64 13.75 50.01 15.54
N ASP A 65 13.97 50.55 16.74
CA ASP A 65 14.24 49.80 17.96
C ASP A 65 13.01 49.02 18.45
N ALA A 66 11.79 49.53 18.21
CA ALA A 66 10.54 48.84 18.54
C ALA A 66 10.23 47.71 17.55
N PHE A 67 10.55 47.91 16.27
CA PHE A 67 10.47 46.85 15.26
C PHE A 67 11.51 45.75 15.53
N ALA A 68 12.74 46.11 15.90
CA ALA A 68 13.78 45.16 16.30
C ALA A 68 13.36 44.34 17.53
N ALA A 69 12.87 44.99 18.59
CA ALA A 69 12.38 44.30 19.78
C ALA A 69 11.19 43.36 19.50
N ALA A 70 10.29 43.74 18.58
CA ALA A 70 9.19 42.88 18.14
C ALA A 70 9.69 41.67 17.32
N ALA A 71 10.67 41.87 16.44
CA ALA A 71 11.31 40.80 15.67
C ALA A 71 12.08 39.82 16.58
N ASP A 72 12.81 40.33 17.58
CA ASP A 72 13.53 39.51 18.58
C ASP A 72 12.55 38.68 19.44
N ALA A 73 11.46 39.30 19.91
CA ALA A 73 10.42 38.62 20.69
C ALA A 73 9.69 37.54 19.86
N TRP A 74 9.40 37.84 18.59
CA TRP A 74 8.83 36.88 17.65
C TRP A 74 9.80 35.72 17.37
N ALA A 75 11.09 36.01 17.16
CA ALA A 75 12.10 34.98 16.88
C ALA A 75 12.31 34.06 18.10
N ALA A 76 12.25 34.61 19.31
CA ALA A 76 12.24 33.84 20.55
C ALA A 76 11.00 32.96 20.68
N ALA A 77 9.82 33.46 20.30
CA ALA A 77 8.56 32.69 20.31
C ALA A 77 8.56 31.53 19.31
N VAL A 78 8.97 31.77 18.06
CA VAL A 78 9.08 30.71 17.03
C VAL A 78 10.16 29.68 17.39
N SER A 79 11.26 30.12 18.01
CA SER A 79 12.26 29.19 18.57
C SER A 79 11.72 28.38 19.76
N ALA A 80 10.82 28.94 20.57
CA ALA A 80 10.16 28.22 21.66
C ALA A 80 9.16 27.18 21.13
N GLU A 81 8.34 27.54 20.14
CA GLU A 81 7.43 26.62 19.46
C GLU A 81 8.20 25.49 18.78
N GLY A 82 9.25 25.79 18.01
CA GLY A 82 10.11 24.78 17.37
C GLY A 82 10.72 23.80 18.37
N ARG A 83 11.19 24.27 19.54
CA ARG A 83 11.68 23.41 20.64
C ARG A 83 10.57 22.56 21.27
N GLN A 84 9.36 23.09 21.41
CA GLN A 84 8.21 22.34 21.91
C GLN A 84 7.83 21.22 20.93
N GLN A 85 7.70 21.53 19.64
CA GLN A 85 7.36 20.52 18.63
C GLN A 85 8.44 19.45 18.49
N PHE A 86 9.73 19.83 18.61
CA PHE A 86 10.83 18.86 18.61
C PHE A 86 10.73 17.92 19.81
N SER A 87 10.49 18.47 21.01
CA SER A 87 10.32 17.69 22.23
C SER A 87 9.15 16.70 22.12
N THR A 88 8.01 17.12 21.57
CA THR A 88 6.86 16.24 21.29
C THR A 88 7.24 15.12 20.32
N GLY A 89 7.89 15.43 19.20
CA GLY A 89 8.35 14.42 18.23
C GLY A 89 9.31 13.39 18.83
N ILE A 90 10.22 13.82 19.71
CA ILE A 90 11.14 12.93 20.45
C ILE A 90 10.40 12.05 21.46
N VAL A 91 9.38 12.55 22.15
CA VAL A 91 8.54 11.75 23.06
C VAL A 91 7.77 10.68 22.28
N MET A 92 7.15 11.04 21.15
CA MET A 92 6.46 10.09 20.29
C MET A 92 7.41 9.02 19.73
N ALA A 93 8.60 9.42 19.25
CA ALA A 93 9.60 8.48 18.74
C ALA A 93 10.11 7.49 19.79
N LYS A 94 10.18 7.90 21.07
CA LYS A 94 10.54 7.03 22.21
C LYS A 94 9.40 6.11 22.64
N GLY A 95 8.15 6.52 22.44
CA GLY A 95 6.96 5.72 22.72
C GLY A 95 6.61 4.71 21.62
N ALA A 96 7.10 4.91 20.40
CA ALA A 96 6.93 3.99 19.28
C ALA A 96 7.52 2.59 19.57
N SER A 97 6.93 1.55 18.97
CA SER A 97 7.35 0.16 19.17
C SER A 97 8.79 -0.09 18.68
N PRO A 98 9.50 -1.13 19.17
CA PRO A 98 10.87 -1.43 18.73
C PRO A 98 10.99 -1.64 17.21
N PHE A 99 9.95 -2.17 16.56
CA PHE A 99 9.88 -2.31 15.11
C PHE A 99 9.73 -0.95 14.39
N GLN A 100 8.86 -0.07 14.88
CA GLN A 100 8.74 1.30 14.36
C GLN A 100 10.03 2.11 14.54
N GLN A 101 10.68 1.99 15.71
CA GLN A 101 12.00 2.58 15.96
C GLN A 101 13.05 2.04 14.99
N HIS A 102 13.05 0.73 14.72
CA HIS A 102 13.96 0.12 13.74
C HIS A 102 13.70 0.64 12.32
N LEU A 103 12.43 0.75 11.88
CA LEU A 103 12.07 1.33 10.58
C LEU A 103 12.50 2.79 10.46
N MET A 104 12.30 3.62 11.49
CA MET A 104 12.77 5.01 11.53
C MET A 104 14.30 5.15 11.45
N VAL A 105 15.05 4.12 11.87
CA VAL A 105 16.51 4.09 11.80
C VAL A 105 17.01 3.49 10.47
N ALA A 106 16.33 2.48 9.92
CA ALA A 106 16.76 1.71 8.77
C ALA A 106 16.28 2.25 7.41
N ALA A 107 15.20 3.04 7.36
CA ALA A 107 14.72 3.62 6.11
C ALA A 107 15.77 4.54 5.45
N PRO A 108 15.90 4.57 4.10
CA PRO A 108 16.77 5.54 3.42
C PRO A 108 16.40 7.00 3.74
N ALA A 109 15.12 7.28 4.04
CA ALA A 109 14.63 8.58 4.52
C ALA A 109 15.10 8.94 5.96
N ALA A 110 15.70 8.01 6.71
CA ALA A 110 16.31 8.26 8.00
C ALA A 110 17.56 9.14 7.90
N TRP A 111 18.23 9.22 6.74
CA TRP A 111 19.38 10.11 6.57
C TRP A 111 18.96 11.60 6.66
N PRO A 112 17.94 12.08 5.91
CA PRO A 112 17.28 13.36 6.18
C PRO A 112 16.91 13.55 7.65
N LEU A 113 16.30 12.56 8.31
CA LEU A 113 15.86 12.66 9.70
C LEU A 113 17.03 12.85 10.68
N ARG A 114 18.09 12.05 10.58
CA ARG A 114 19.31 12.19 11.40
C ARG A 114 20.00 13.53 11.15
N LYS A 115 20.03 14.00 9.90
CA LYS A 115 20.58 15.31 9.52
C LYS A 115 19.75 16.45 10.12
N ALA A 116 18.42 16.36 10.05
CA ALA A 116 17.49 17.31 10.65
C ALA A 116 17.62 17.36 12.17
N MET A 117 17.63 16.21 12.85
CA MET A 117 17.84 16.11 14.30
C MET A 117 19.19 16.70 14.73
N ALA A 118 20.27 16.41 14.01
CA ALA A 118 21.59 17.00 14.27
C ALA A 118 21.66 18.49 13.93
N GLN A 119 20.87 18.98 12.97
CA GLN A 119 20.78 20.39 12.65
C GLN A 119 19.99 21.15 13.73
N VAL A 120 18.84 20.64 14.14
CA VAL A 120 18.01 21.14 15.25
C VAL A 120 18.82 21.21 16.54
N GLN A 121 19.50 20.11 16.91
CA GLN A 121 20.33 20.05 18.11
C GLN A 121 21.42 21.13 18.11
N ARG A 122 22.17 21.29 17.00
CA ARG A 122 23.19 22.34 16.86
C ARG A 122 22.60 23.74 16.87
N THR A 123 21.40 23.95 16.31
CA THR A 123 20.72 25.24 16.34
C THR A 123 20.24 25.59 17.75
N MET A 124 19.77 24.61 18.54
CA MET A 124 19.45 24.79 19.96
C MET A 124 20.68 25.14 20.78
N GLU A 125 21.78 24.38 20.63
CA GLU A 125 23.07 24.65 21.30
C GLU A 125 23.64 26.03 20.94
N ALA A 126 23.53 26.44 19.67
CA ALA A 126 23.92 27.77 19.23
C ALA A 126 23.05 28.86 19.85
N ALA A 127 21.72 28.69 19.88
CA ALA A 127 20.79 29.65 20.47
C ALA A 127 21.05 29.85 21.97
N ASP A 128 21.29 28.77 22.71
CA ASP A 128 21.59 28.83 24.15
C ASP A 128 22.98 29.45 24.44
N SER A 129 23.90 29.44 23.47
CA SER A 129 25.21 30.10 23.60
C SER A 129 25.18 31.63 23.41
N VAL A 130 24.13 32.18 22.79
CA VAL A 130 23.99 33.62 22.52
C VAL A 130 23.27 34.31 23.69
N ALA A 131 24.04 34.58 24.75
CA ALA A 131 23.55 35.42 25.85
C ALA A 131 23.23 36.86 25.37
N PRO A 132 22.13 37.49 25.87
CA PRO A 132 21.65 38.79 25.39
C PRO A 132 22.46 40.00 25.91
N GLY A 133 23.80 39.96 25.77
CA GLY A 133 24.72 40.96 26.32
C GLY A 133 25.37 41.92 25.32
N ALA A 134 25.31 41.64 24.01
CA ALA A 134 26.25 42.24 23.05
C ALA A 134 25.73 43.44 22.23
N VAL A 135 24.42 43.64 22.09
CA VAL A 135 23.84 44.57 21.08
C VAL A 135 23.59 46.00 21.60
N LEU A 136 23.54 46.21 22.92
CA LEU A 136 23.12 47.47 23.56
C LEU A 136 24.15 48.63 23.57
N ARG A 137 25.04 48.76 22.58
CA ARG A 137 26.05 49.86 22.53
C ARG A 137 26.02 50.76 21.28
N SER A 138 25.10 50.53 20.36
CA SER A 138 24.75 51.46 19.27
C SER A 138 23.24 51.31 19.05
N LEU A 139 22.38 52.32 19.30
CA LEU A 139 22.51 53.72 18.88
C LEU A 139 21.86 54.67 19.90
N ARG A 140 22.42 55.89 20.07
CA ARG A 140 21.75 57.00 20.75
C ARG A 140 21.78 58.26 19.89
N ARG A 141 20.67 58.60 19.22
CA ARG A 141 20.19 59.99 19.00
C ARG A 141 18.82 60.00 18.31
N PRO A 142 17.83 60.77 18.81
CA PRO A 142 16.50 60.85 18.22
C PRO A 142 16.36 61.99 17.20
N ARG A 143 15.39 61.90 16.28
CA ARG A 143 14.79 63.04 15.57
C ARG A 143 13.27 62.88 15.42
N ARG A 144 12.58 64.01 15.22
CA ARG A 144 11.14 64.22 15.46
C ARG A 144 10.30 64.23 14.17
N GLY A 145 9.02 63.86 14.32
CA GLY A 145 7.88 64.34 13.50
C GLY A 145 7.54 63.52 12.24
N THR A 146 6.30 63.49 11.73
CA THR A 146 5.02 64.12 12.19
C THR A 146 3.79 63.49 11.49
N ARG A 147 2.73 63.23 12.25
CA ARG A 147 1.25 63.20 11.97
C ARG A 147 0.66 62.96 10.55
N SER A 148 -0.49 62.25 10.59
CA SER A 148 -1.78 62.43 9.84
C SER A 148 -2.16 61.37 8.79
N SER A 149 -3.44 61.10 8.42
CA SER A 149 -4.67 60.78 9.22
C SER A 149 -5.88 60.48 8.29
N CYS A 150 -6.70 59.44 8.59
CA CYS A 150 -8.10 59.20 8.11
C CYS A 150 -8.35 58.98 6.58
N GLN A 151 -9.47 58.41 6.07
CA GLN A 151 -10.39 57.30 6.45
C GLN A 151 -11.24 56.89 5.18
N PRO A 152 -12.04 55.79 5.15
CA PRO A 152 -12.52 55.11 3.91
C PRO A 152 -14.06 55.04 3.68
N HIS A 153 -14.53 54.55 2.49
CA HIS A 153 -15.94 54.08 2.27
C HIS A 153 -16.19 53.03 1.14
N SER A 154 -16.81 51.90 1.53
CA SER A 154 -17.93 51.05 1.01
C SER A 154 -18.42 50.90 -0.47
N VAL A 155 -18.24 49.70 -1.08
CA VAL A 155 -19.20 48.53 -1.28
C VAL A 155 -20.59 48.62 -2.01
N LEU A 156 -20.92 47.54 -2.78
CA LEU A 156 -22.18 47.06 -3.50
C LEU A 156 -22.15 47.17 -5.05
N ALA A 157 -22.89 46.41 -5.92
CA ALA A 157 -23.56 45.08 -5.94
C ALA A 157 -24.20 44.77 -7.34
N LEU A 158 -24.49 43.50 -7.77
CA LEU A 158 -25.48 43.13 -8.84
C LEU A 158 -25.72 41.61 -9.12
N THR A 159 -26.88 41.22 -9.70
CA THR A 159 -27.26 39.86 -10.22
C THR A 159 -28.36 39.87 -11.31
N ARG A 160 -28.46 38.77 -12.11
CA ARG A 160 -29.60 38.21 -12.95
C ARG A 160 -29.46 38.21 -14.50
N PHE A 161 -29.96 37.15 -15.17
CA PHE A 161 -30.92 37.15 -16.31
C PHE A 161 -31.26 35.73 -16.88
N LEU A 162 -32.51 35.51 -17.38
CA LEU A 162 -32.90 34.93 -18.71
C LEU A 162 -34.40 34.45 -18.80
N PRO A 163 -35.07 34.39 -19.99
CA PRO A 163 -36.51 34.09 -20.19
C PRO A 163 -36.88 32.92 -21.18
N PRO A 164 -38.18 32.62 -21.46
CA PRO A 164 -38.65 31.46 -22.27
C PRO A 164 -39.61 31.73 -23.47
N GLU A 165 -39.88 30.68 -24.27
CA GLU A 165 -41.16 30.26 -24.96
C GLU A 165 -41.04 29.79 -26.44
N GLU A 166 -41.72 28.69 -26.81
CA GLU A 166 -42.59 28.56 -28.02
C GLU A 166 -43.40 27.23 -28.03
N ARG A 167 -44.51 27.17 -28.79
CA ARG A 167 -45.43 26.00 -28.95
C ARG A 167 -45.79 25.75 -30.41
N VAL A 168 -46.06 24.49 -30.79
CA VAL A 168 -46.80 24.12 -32.01
C VAL A 168 -47.71 22.91 -31.75
N ASP A 169 -48.93 22.91 -32.28
CA ASP A 169 -49.94 21.86 -32.15
C ASP A 169 -49.99 20.90 -33.37
N GLY A 170 -50.36 19.63 -33.11
CA GLY A 170 -51.18 18.84 -34.03
C GLY A 170 -50.59 17.55 -34.62
N LEU A 171 -50.97 16.39 -34.06
CA LEU A 171 -51.46 15.24 -34.83
C LEU A 171 -52.22 14.23 -33.94
N GLN A 172 -53.42 13.82 -34.36
CA GLN A 172 -54.24 12.84 -33.62
C GLN A 172 -53.93 11.38 -34.03
N LYS A 173 -53.20 10.66 -33.17
CA LYS A 173 -53.36 9.20 -32.96
C LYS A 173 -53.21 8.93 -31.46
N GLY A 174 -54.14 8.20 -30.87
CA GLY A 174 -54.18 7.98 -29.42
C GLY A 174 -52.93 7.24 -28.90
N PRO A 175 -52.34 7.66 -27.77
CA PRO A 175 -51.08 7.09 -27.27
C PRO A 175 -51.20 5.63 -26.84
N ASP A 176 -52.39 5.16 -26.48
CA ASP A 176 -52.60 3.85 -25.84
C ASP A 176 -52.21 2.65 -26.72
N VAL A 177 -52.44 2.72 -28.05
CA VAL A 177 -52.16 1.58 -28.95
C VAL A 177 -50.65 1.40 -29.21
N VAL A 178 -49.89 2.49 -29.22
CA VAL A 178 -48.43 2.43 -29.40
C VAL A 178 -47.76 1.99 -28.10
N LEU A 179 -48.24 2.48 -26.95
CA LEU A 179 -47.74 2.08 -25.63
C LEU A 179 -48.03 0.60 -25.32
N GLN A 180 -49.24 0.09 -25.61
CA GLN A 180 -49.54 -1.33 -25.38
C GLN A 180 -48.65 -2.27 -26.19
N LYS A 181 -48.39 -1.95 -27.47
CA LYS A 181 -47.51 -2.77 -28.30
C LYS A 181 -46.06 -2.73 -27.80
N ALA A 182 -45.54 -1.55 -27.45
CA ALA A 182 -44.18 -1.40 -26.91
C ALA A 182 -44.01 -2.12 -25.56
N CYS A 183 -45.02 -2.10 -24.68
CA CYS A 183 -44.98 -2.84 -23.43
C CYS A 183 -44.98 -4.37 -23.64
N TRP A 184 -45.79 -4.88 -24.58
CA TRP A 184 -45.83 -6.31 -24.89
C TRP A 184 -44.49 -6.82 -25.44
N GLU A 185 -43.91 -6.12 -26.43
CA GLU A 185 -42.61 -6.47 -27.01
C GLU A 185 -41.47 -6.39 -25.97
N MET A 186 -41.57 -5.52 -24.97
CA MET A 186 -40.65 -5.47 -23.82
C MET A 186 -40.82 -6.63 -22.82
N GLU A 187 -42.04 -7.13 -22.59
CA GLU A 187 -42.28 -8.27 -21.69
C GLU A 187 -41.86 -9.59 -22.33
N GLU A 188 -42.09 -9.76 -23.64
CA GLU A 188 -41.62 -10.90 -24.43
C GLU A 188 -40.08 -10.94 -24.46
N SER A 189 -39.44 -9.78 -24.74
CA SER A 189 -37.97 -9.63 -24.67
C SER A 189 -37.40 -9.91 -23.26
N ARG A 190 -38.15 -9.63 -22.19
CA ARG A 190 -37.76 -9.97 -20.81
C ARG A 190 -37.83 -11.47 -20.53
N GLY A 191 -38.83 -12.15 -21.07
CA GLY A 191 -38.94 -13.61 -20.99
C GLY A 191 -37.77 -14.32 -21.69
N GLU A 192 -37.46 -13.89 -22.92
CA GLU A 192 -36.32 -14.43 -23.67
C GLU A 192 -34.98 -14.11 -23.00
N ALA A 193 -34.80 -12.89 -22.48
CA ALA A 193 -33.59 -12.52 -21.74
C ALA A 193 -33.42 -13.33 -20.45
N ALA A 194 -34.50 -13.61 -19.71
CA ALA A 194 -34.46 -14.45 -18.51
C ALA A 194 -34.07 -15.89 -18.84
N LEU A 195 -34.65 -16.48 -19.90
CA LEU A 195 -34.30 -17.82 -20.38
C LEU A 195 -32.86 -17.88 -20.92
N LEU A 196 -32.37 -16.82 -21.55
CA LEU A 196 -30.97 -16.72 -21.99
C LEU A 196 -30.01 -16.62 -20.80
N ILE A 197 -30.34 -15.85 -19.77
CA ILE A 197 -29.56 -15.77 -18.52
C ILE A 197 -29.53 -17.12 -17.82
N GLU A 198 -30.68 -17.77 -17.62
CA GLU A 198 -30.77 -19.09 -16.99
C GLU A 198 -30.05 -20.17 -17.82
N SER A 199 -30.07 -20.06 -19.15
CA SER A 199 -29.31 -20.92 -20.06
C SER A 199 -27.80 -20.69 -19.97
N LEU A 200 -27.35 -19.44 -19.86
CA LEU A 200 -25.94 -19.07 -19.68
C LEU A 200 -25.43 -19.52 -18.31
N GLU A 201 -26.15 -19.23 -17.22
CA GLU A 201 -25.84 -19.70 -15.86
C GLU A 201 -25.81 -21.24 -15.82
N SER A 202 -26.77 -21.91 -16.47
CA SER A 202 -26.78 -23.37 -16.62
C SER A 202 -25.61 -23.91 -17.45
N ALA A 203 -25.20 -23.20 -18.51
CA ALA A 203 -24.08 -23.60 -19.35
C ALA A 203 -22.73 -23.35 -18.66
N GLU A 204 -22.65 -22.30 -17.84
CA GLU A 204 -21.52 -21.96 -16.99
C GLU A 204 -21.39 -22.97 -15.84
N GLN A 205 -22.49 -23.34 -15.17
CA GLN A 205 -22.53 -24.48 -14.22
C GLN A 205 -22.14 -25.81 -14.88
N ARG A 206 -22.61 -26.10 -16.10
CA ARG A 206 -22.18 -27.30 -16.86
C ARG A 206 -20.72 -27.23 -17.35
N ARG A 207 -20.12 -26.03 -17.36
CA ARG A 207 -18.70 -25.78 -17.67
C ARG A 207 -17.84 -25.52 -16.42
N GLN A 208 -18.38 -25.65 -15.21
CA GLN A 208 -17.58 -25.69 -13.98
C GLN A 208 -16.78 -26.99 -13.95
N VAL A 209 -15.70 -27.01 -14.73
CA VAL A 209 -14.53 -27.85 -14.47
C VAL A 209 -14.11 -27.51 -13.04
N ILE A 210 -14.33 -28.45 -12.13
CA ILE A 210 -14.01 -28.28 -10.72
C ILE A 210 -12.50 -28.05 -10.64
N ARG A 211 -12.11 -26.78 -10.47
CA ARG A 211 -10.71 -26.41 -10.32
C ARG A 211 -10.22 -26.91 -8.97
N GLN A 212 -9.23 -27.79 -9.01
CA GLN A 212 -8.50 -28.18 -7.81
C GLN A 212 -7.65 -26.99 -7.36
N VAL A 213 -7.61 -26.72 -6.06
CA VAL A 213 -6.84 -25.60 -5.50
C VAL A 213 -6.12 -26.04 -4.23
N ASP A 214 -4.79 -26.04 -4.25
CA ASP A 214 -3.99 -26.32 -3.06
C ASP A 214 -3.78 -25.03 -2.27
N PHE A 215 -4.13 -25.01 -0.99
CA PHE A 215 -3.73 -23.95 -0.06
C PHE A 215 -2.52 -24.44 0.72
N VAL A 216 -1.40 -23.76 0.59
CA VAL A 216 -0.13 -24.15 1.22
C VAL A 216 0.25 -23.12 2.26
N ILE A 217 0.22 -23.52 3.53
CA ILE A 217 0.50 -22.64 4.67
C ILE A 217 1.79 -23.08 5.35
N ALA A 218 2.72 -22.15 5.49
CA ALA A 218 3.95 -22.35 6.25
C ALA A 218 3.73 -21.94 7.71
N HIS A 219 3.51 -22.91 8.61
CA HIS A 219 3.09 -22.68 10.01
C HIS A 219 4.22 -22.87 11.03
N CYS A 220 4.25 -22.01 12.05
CA CYS A 220 5.22 -21.97 13.14
C CYS A 220 4.57 -21.43 14.44
N ARG A 221 3.50 -22.09 14.93
CA ARG A 221 2.79 -21.75 16.20
C ARG A 221 1.89 -20.50 16.13
N GLU A 222 1.66 -19.93 14.95
CA GLU A 222 0.70 -18.83 14.76
C GLU A 222 -0.74 -19.38 14.61
N SER A 223 -1.74 -18.71 15.18
CA SER A 223 -3.12 -19.21 15.17
C SER A 223 -3.71 -19.30 13.75
N LEU A 224 -4.19 -20.49 13.38
CA LEU A 224 -4.87 -20.75 12.11
C LEU A 224 -6.38 -20.45 12.13
N GLU A 225 -6.92 -19.85 13.20
CA GLU A 225 -8.36 -19.53 13.32
C GLU A 225 -8.88 -18.68 12.15
N TRP A 226 -8.01 -17.82 11.60
CA TRP A 226 -8.30 -16.93 10.48
C TRP A 226 -8.80 -17.67 9.23
N LEU A 227 -8.40 -18.93 9.02
CA LEU A 227 -8.92 -19.76 7.93
C LEU A 227 -10.45 -19.90 8.02
N SER A 228 -10.98 -20.09 9.22
CA SER A 228 -12.43 -20.19 9.43
C SER A 228 -13.11 -18.81 9.48
N ALA A 229 -12.43 -17.81 10.05
CA ALA A 229 -13.01 -16.49 10.33
C ALA A 229 -12.96 -15.50 9.15
N LYS A 230 -11.98 -15.64 8.24
CA LYS A 230 -11.70 -14.67 7.17
C LYS A 230 -11.86 -15.24 5.75
N LEU A 231 -11.56 -16.53 5.51
CA LEU A 231 -11.83 -17.15 4.20
C LEU A 231 -13.33 -17.45 4.06
N LYS A 232 -14.07 -16.45 3.56
CA LYS A 232 -15.53 -16.51 3.36
C LYS A 232 -15.92 -17.61 2.37
N ARG A 233 -15.19 -17.74 1.26
CA ARG A 233 -15.42 -18.72 0.19
C ARG A 233 -14.13 -19.45 -0.16
N VAL A 234 -14.25 -20.74 -0.45
CA VAL A 234 -13.16 -21.63 -0.88
C VAL A 234 -13.72 -22.48 -2.03
N PRO A 235 -12.96 -22.73 -3.12
CA PRO A 235 -13.40 -23.60 -4.21
C PRO A 235 -13.70 -25.02 -3.73
N ALA A 236 -14.71 -25.69 -4.31
CA ALA A 236 -15.20 -26.98 -3.81
C ALA A 236 -14.17 -28.13 -3.91
N GLY A 237 -13.19 -28.03 -4.82
CA GLY A 237 -12.07 -28.97 -4.97
C GLY A 237 -10.79 -28.53 -4.26
N ALA A 238 -10.88 -27.68 -3.23
CA ALA A 238 -9.69 -27.16 -2.56
C ALA A 238 -9.16 -28.11 -1.46
N ALA A 239 -7.85 -28.32 -1.44
CA ALA A 239 -7.13 -29.03 -0.40
C ALA A 239 -6.33 -28.03 0.47
N LEU A 240 -6.15 -28.33 1.76
CA LEU A 240 -5.31 -27.53 2.65
C LEU A 240 -4.08 -28.34 3.11
N PHE A 241 -2.90 -27.79 2.88
CA PHE A 241 -1.62 -28.31 3.33
C PHE A 241 -1.00 -27.36 4.36
N VAL A 242 -0.84 -27.83 5.60
CA VAL A 242 -0.19 -27.09 6.68
C VAL A 242 1.19 -27.70 6.92
N TYR A 243 2.24 -26.95 6.57
CA TYR A 243 3.63 -27.34 6.80
C TYR A 243 4.08 -26.83 8.16
N GLU A 244 4.23 -27.74 9.12
CA GLU A 244 4.67 -27.43 10.49
C GLU A 244 6.20 -27.35 10.56
N LYS A 245 6.72 -26.15 10.83
CA LYS A 245 8.16 -25.82 10.76
C LYS A 245 8.87 -25.74 12.11
N CYS A 246 8.16 -25.55 13.21
CA CYS A 246 8.77 -25.14 14.48
C CYS A 246 8.72 -26.23 15.56
N GLY A 247 8.54 -27.48 15.13
CA GLY A 247 8.52 -28.70 15.95
C GLY A 247 7.39 -28.75 16.96
N GLY A 248 6.50 -27.74 16.94
CA GLY A 248 5.28 -27.75 17.75
C GLY A 248 4.29 -28.66 17.06
N LYS A 249 3.71 -29.63 17.75
CA LYS A 249 2.56 -30.30 17.16
C LYS A 249 1.43 -29.28 17.12
N LEU A 250 0.95 -28.92 15.93
CA LEU A 250 -0.34 -28.23 15.75
C LEU A 250 -1.37 -28.99 16.60
N GLN A 251 -2.03 -28.30 17.53
CA GLN A 251 -2.81 -29.03 18.53
C GLN A 251 -4.04 -29.69 17.86
N PRO A 252 -4.44 -30.88 18.30
CA PRO A 252 -5.62 -31.56 17.74
C PRO A 252 -6.88 -30.70 17.75
N GLU A 253 -7.05 -29.84 18.77
CA GLU A 253 -8.13 -28.87 18.89
C GLU A 253 -8.06 -27.72 17.87
N GLU A 254 -6.86 -27.23 17.52
CA GLU A 254 -6.68 -26.20 16.48
C GLU A 254 -7.01 -26.78 15.11
N LEU A 255 -6.48 -27.98 14.82
CA LEU A 255 -6.79 -28.71 13.59
C LEU A 255 -8.28 -29.07 13.53
N ALA A 256 -8.91 -29.44 14.66
CA ALA A 256 -10.35 -29.71 14.73
C ALA A 256 -11.20 -28.43 14.59
N ALA A 257 -10.72 -27.28 15.05
CA ALA A 257 -11.40 -26.00 14.85
C ALA A 257 -11.37 -25.55 13.39
N VAL A 258 -10.26 -25.80 12.67
CA VAL A 258 -10.18 -25.63 11.21
C VAL A 258 -11.06 -26.68 10.51
N ALA A 259 -10.92 -27.96 10.84
CA ALA A 259 -11.63 -29.08 10.20
C ALA A 259 -13.16 -29.02 10.38
N GLY A 260 -13.64 -28.79 11.61
CA GLY A 260 -15.07 -28.74 11.92
C GLY A 260 -15.82 -27.54 11.32
N LYS A 261 -15.08 -26.53 10.83
CA LYS A 261 -15.59 -25.39 10.06
C LYS A 261 -15.05 -25.39 8.61
N SER A 262 -14.39 -26.47 8.20
CA SER A 262 -13.60 -26.50 6.97
C SER A 262 -14.47 -26.41 5.74
N LYS A 263 -14.00 -25.61 4.78
CA LYS A 263 -14.51 -25.55 3.41
C LYS A 263 -13.57 -26.28 2.44
N PHE A 264 -12.48 -26.84 2.94
CA PHE A 264 -11.52 -27.66 2.21
C PHE A 264 -11.99 -29.11 2.17
N GLN A 265 -11.84 -29.74 1.01
CA GLN A 265 -12.15 -31.15 0.75
C GLN A 265 -11.24 -32.10 1.54
N SER A 266 -9.99 -31.69 1.79
CA SER A 266 -9.00 -32.41 2.58
C SER A 266 -8.13 -31.43 3.37
N ILE A 267 -7.58 -31.90 4.49
CA ILE A 267 -6.57 -31.19 5.27
C ILE A 267 -5.43 -32.15 5.57
N THR A 268 -4.22 -31.76 5.20
CA THR A 268 -2.98 -32.53 5.38
C THR A 268 -2.01 -31.70 6.20
N VAL A 269 -1.53 -32.23 7.33
CA VAL A 269 -0.46 -31.61 8.11
C VAL A 269 0.86 -32.31 7.77
N VAL A 270 1.78 -31.60 7.15
CA VAL A 270 3.12 -32.09 6.82
C VAL A 270 4.08 -31.64 7.90
N GLN A 271 4.77 -32.58 8.55
CA GLN A 271 5.84 -32.25 9.49
C GLN A 271 7.09 -31.91 8.68
N ARG A 272 7.48 -30.63 8.66
CA ARG A 272 8.70 -30.16 8.00
C ARG A 272 9.45 -29.21 8.94
N PRO A 273 9.92 -29.69 10.11
CA PRO A 273 10.65 -28.85 11.04
C PRO A 273 11.89 -28.27 10.36
N ASP A 274 12.22 -27.01 10.64
CA ASP A 274 13.47 -26.39 10.19
C ASP A 274 14.65 -27.19 10.78
N GLU A 275 15.49 -27.77 9.90
CA GLU A 275 16.59 -28.66 10.28
C GLU A 275 17.88 -27.86 10.55
N GLY A 276 18.60 -28.22 11.60
CA GLY A 276 19.88 -27.60 11.96
C GLY A 276 19.75 -26.23 12.63
N SER A 277 20.62 -25.29 12.27
CA SER A 277 20.69 -23.94 12.86
C SER A 277 19.94 -22.86 12.08
N THR A 278 19.46 -23.19 10.87
CA THR A 278 18.97 -22.21 9.89
C THR A 278 17.47 -22.37 9.72
N ARG A 279 16.70 -21.30 9.97
CA ARG A 279 15.25 -21.28 9.76
C ARG A 279 14.95 -21.13 8.26
N GLY A 280 14.37 -22.15 7.64
CA GLY A 280 14.01 -22.16 6.20
C GLY A 280 12.75 -21.36 5.87
N ASP A 281 12.03 -20.90 6.90
CA ASP A 281 10.87 -20.01 6.82
C ASP A 281 9.79 -20.49 5.83
N GLU A 282 9.04 -19.60 5.19
CA GLU A 282 8.00 -19.97 4.23
C GLU A 282 8.53 -20.72 3.00
N CYS A 283 9.78 -20.45 2.62
CA CYS A 283 10.40 -21.07 1.45
C CYS A 283 10.56 -22.59 1.57
N SER A 284 11.03 -23.09 2.71
CA SER A 284 11.24 -24.53 2.92
C SER A 284 9.91 -25.30 2.82
N ALA A 285 8.83 -24.75 3.35
CA ALA A 285 7.48 -25.28 3.23
C ALA A 285 7.00 -25.30 1.76
N TYR A 286 7.10 -24.16 1.06
CA TYR A 286 6.57 -24.02 -0.30
C TYR A 286 7.31 -24.91 -1.30
N LEU A 287 8.64 -24.98 -1.19
CA LEU A 287 9.47 -25.83 -2.02
C LEU A 287 9.29 -27.32 -1.68
N THR A 288 9.08 -27.66 -0.41
CA THR A 288 8.70 -29.04 -0.03
C THR A 288 7.36 -29.43 -0.67
N HIS A 289 6.38 -28.52 -0.75
CA HIS A 289 5.12 -28.78 -1.47
C HIS A 289 5.36 -28.98 -2.98
N ILE A 290 6.05 -28.05 -3.63
CA ILE A 290 6.32 -28.13 -5.08
C ILE A 290 7.09 -29.40 -5.44
N VAL A 291 8.13 -29.75 -4.69
CA VAL A 291 8.94 -30.97 -4.91
C VAL A 291 8.12 -32.23 -4.62
N GLY A 292 7.33 -32.23 -3.54
CA GLY A 292 6.53 -33.39 -3.12
C GLY A 292 5.35 -33.70 -4.05
N HIS A 293 4.79 -32.68 -4.71
CA HIS A 293 3.57 -32.79 -5.52
C HIS A 293 3.74 -32.42 -7.00
N HIS A 294 4.95 -32.21 -7.52
CA HIS A 294 5.20 -31.69 -8.89
C HIS A 294 4.38 -32.41 -9.98
N THR A 295 4.20 -33.73 -9.83
CA THR A 295 3.44 -34.61 -10.73
C THR A 295 1.91 -34.57 -10.58
N ASP A 296 1.40 -34.07 -9.45
CA ASP A 296 0.00 -34.19 -9.00
C ASP A 296 -0.60 -32.89 -8.42
N LEU A 297 0.12 -31.75 -8.49
CA LEU A 297 -0.34 -30.39 -8.16
C LEU A 297 -1.80 -30.12 -8.56
N ALA A 298 -2.52 -29.34 -7.75
CA ALA A 298 -3.77 -28.70 -8.12
C ALA A 298 -3.67 -27.82 -9.39
N ASP A 299 -4.81 -27.33 -9.92
CA ASP A 299 -4.79 -26.42 -11.08
C ASP A 299 -4.15 -25.07 -10.72
N PHE A 300 -4.37 -24.63 -9.48
CA PHE A 300 -3.72 -23.48 -8.85
C PHE A 300 -3.24 -23.84 -7.44
N THR A 301 -2.11 -23.28 -7.04
CA THR A 301 -1.60 -23.34 -5.66
C THR A 301 -1.58 -21.93 -5.07
N VAL A 302 -2.13 -21.78 -3.87
CA VAL A 302 -2.25 -20.54 -3.09
C VAL A 302 -1.29 -20.66 -1.91
N PHE A 303 -0.13 -20.03 -2.04
CA PHE A 303 0.90 -20.00 -1.00
C PHE A 303 0.62 -18.84 -0.03
N LEU A 304 0.55 -19.12 1.27
CA LEU A 304 0.19 -18.18 2.32
C LEU A 304 1.10 -18.33 3.55
N GLN A 305 1.40 -17.21 4.19
CA GLN A 305 2.00 -17.19 5.53
C GLN A 305 0.93 -17.51 6.58
N SER A 306 1.34 -17.97 7.76
CA SER A 306 0.42 -18.34 8.84
C SER A 306 -0.19 -17.14 9.59
N ASP A 307 0.42 -15.97 9.48
CA ASP A 307 0.02 -14.68 10.06
C ASP A 307 -0.30 -13.61 8.99
N PRO A 308 -1.19 -13.89 8.02
CA PRO A 308 -1.32 -13.09 6.79
C PRO A 308 -1.80 -11.64 6.97
N TYR A 309 -2.26 -11.25 8.18
CA TYR A 309 -3.02 -10.03 8.44
C TYR A 309 -2.35 -8.72 8.03
N ASP A 310 -1.05 -8.58 8.27
CA ASP A 310 -0.33 -7.33 8.03
C ASP A 310 0.08 -7.14 6.56
N HIS A 311 -0.16 -8.16 5.74
CA HIS A 311 0.40 -8.28 4.39
C HIS A 311 -0.65 -8.62 3.32
N LEU A 312 -1.73 -9.33 3.68
CA LEU A 312 -2.77 -9.84 2.78
C LEU A 312 -4.08 -9.05 2.85
N HIS A 313 -4.58 -8.60 1.70
CA HIS A 313 -5.96 -8.10 1.60
C HIS A 313 -6.95 -9.24 1.40
N PHE A 314 -7.65 -9.65 2.46
CA PHE A 314 -8.60 -10.78 2.42
C PHE A 314 -9.72 -10.65 1.39
N ASP A 315 -10.26 -9.44 1.16
CA ASP A 315 -11.30 -9.25 0.15
C ASP A 315 -10.73 -9.35 -1.29
N PHE A 316 -9.43 -9.08 -1.49
CA PHE A 316 -8.74 -9.36 -2.76
C PHE A 316 -8.54 -10.87 -2.96
N LEU A 317 -8.11 -11.60 -1.92
CA LEU A 317 -8.03 -13.06 -1.98
C LEU A 317 -9.41 -13.69 -2.27
N ASP A 318 -10.49 -13.24 -1.61
CA ASP A 318 -11.84 -13.74 -1.87
C ASP A 318 -12.30 -13.45 -3.32
N LEU A 319 -11.91 -12.31 -3.91
CA LEU A 319 -12.13 -12.02 -5.33
C LEU A 319 -11.36 -12.99 -6.24
N VAL A 320 -10.08 -13.23 -5.95
CA VAL A 320 -9.24 -14.17 -6.71
C VAL A 320 -9.80 -15.59 -6.64
N LEU A 321 -10.17 -16.08 -5.45
CA LEU A 321 -10.76 -17.40 -5.26
C LEU A 321 -12.11 -17.57 -5.99
N ARG A 322 -12.94 -16.51 -6.03
CA ARG A 322 -14.15 -16.50 -6.87
C ARG A 322 -13.83 -16.61 -8.36
N SER A 323 -12.80 -15.89 -8.85
CA SER A 323 -12.39 -15.97 -10.26
C SER A 323 -11.84 -17.35 -10.64
N ILE A 324 -11.14 -18.03 -9.72
CA ILE A 324 -10.68 -19.42 -9.92
C ILE A 324 -11.87 -20.39 -9.94
N ALA A 325 -12.81 -20.26 -8.99
CA ALA A 325 -14.02 -21.09 -8.94
C ALA A 325 -14.95 -20.90 -10.15
N ALA A 326 -14.99 -19.69 -10.73
CA ALA A 326 -15.70 -19.39 -11.97
C ALA A 326 -14.92 -19.81 -13.25
N GLY A 327 -13.66 -20.24 -13.13
CA GLY A 327 -12.81 -20.55 -14.28
C GLY A 327 -12.39 -19.33 -15.11
N THR A 328 -12.57 -18.11 -14.58
CA THR A 328 -12.22 -16.84 -15.25
C THR A 328 -10.82 -16.33 -14.87
N HIS A 329 -10.17 -16.95 -13.87
CA HIS A 329 -8.78 -16.67 -13.54
C HIS A 329 -7.82 -17.27 -14.58
N THR A 330 -7.03 -16.43 -15.24
CA THR A 330 -6.10 -16.82 -16.31
C THR A 330 -4.64 -16.46 -16.03
N GLN A 331 -4.34 -15.80 -14.91
CA GLN A 331 -2.97 -15.35 -14.63
C GLN A 331 -2.11 -16.55 -14.17
N PRO A 332 -0.91 -16.74 -14.75
CA PRO A 332 -0.03 -17.85 -14.36
C PRO A 332 0.58 -17.64 -12.97
N PHE A 333 0.77 -16.38 -12.56
CA PHE A 333 1.21 -15.98 -11.25
C PHE A 333 0.47 -14.69 -10.83
N LEU A 334 0.12 -14.58 -9.55
CA LEU A 334 -0.46 -13.37 -8.97
C LEU A 334 0.01 -13.22 -7.51
N ALA A 335 0.87 -12.24 -7.26
CA ALA A 335 1.17 -11.79 -5.90
C ALA A 335 -0.12 -11.35 -5.20
N LEU A 336 -0.31 -11.76 -3.94
CA LEU A 336 -1.49 -11.45 -3.13
C LEU A 336 -1.25 -10.28 -2.16
N ASN A 337 -0.01 -10.03 -1.74
CA ASN A 337 0.35 -9.02 -0.76
C ASN A 337 -0.01 -7.59 -1.21
N GLY A 338 -0.27 -6.70 -0.26
CA GLY A 338 -0.52 -5.27 -0.51
C GLY A 338 0.76 -4.45 -0.71
N PRO A 339 1.66 -4.41 0.29
CA PRO A 339 2.88 -3.60 0.22
C PRO A 339 3.85 -4.04 -0.89
N ARG A 340 4.55 -3.08 -1.51
CA ARG A 340 5.72 -3.33 -2.37
C ARG A 340 7.01 -2.98 -1.64
N HIS A 341 8.09 -3.68 -1.94
CA HIS A 341 9.42 -3.22 -1.56
C HIS A 341 9.87 -2.08 -2.49
N VAL A 342 10.75 -1.21 -1.97
CA VAL A 342 11.47 -0.24 -2.80
C VAL A 342 12.37 -1.03 -3.77
N ARG A 343 12.37 -0.63 -5.05
CA ARG A 343 13.24 -1.21 -6.09
C ARG A 343 14.67 -1.34 -5.59
N THR A 344 15.20 -2.57 -5.57
CA THR A 344 16.49 -2.88 -4.94
C THR A 344 17.27 -3.93 -5.72
N LEU A 345 18.58 -3.87 -5.59
CA LEU A 345 19.53 -4.88 -6.05
C LEU A 345 20.63 -4.95 -4.99
N THR A 346 20.74 -6.08 -4.31
CA THR A 346 21.74 -6.32 -3.27
C THR A 346 22.65 -7.47 -3.69
N PRO A 347 23.90 -7.55 -3.18
CA PRO A 347 24.77 -8.70 -3.45
C PRO A 347 24.12 -10.03 -3.08
N CYS A 348 23.35 -10.08 -1.98
CA CYS A 348 22.57 -11.24 -1.57
C CYS A 348 21.54 -11.67 -2.63
N LEU A 349 20.74 -10.73 -3.15
CA LEU A 349 19.77 -11.01 -4.23
C LEU A 349 20.46 -11.47 -5.51
N GLN A 350 21.61 -10.89 -5.85
CA GLN A 350 22.40 -11.29 -7.01
C GLN A 350 22.97 -12.70 -6.87
N SER A 351 23.58 -13.06 -5.73
CA SER A 351 24.06 -14.42 -5.44
C SER A 351 22.94 -15.46 -5.48
N VAL A 352 21.79 -15.15 -4.89
CA VAL A 352 20.63 -16.05 -4.88
C VAL A 352 20.05 -16.23 -6.29
N HIS A 353 19.97 -15.16 -7.09
CA HIS A 353 19.55 -15.26 -8.49
C HIS A 353 20.56 -16.06 -9.34
N GLU A 354 21.86 -15.84 -9.17
CA GLU A 354 22.91 -16.56 -9.89
C GLU A 354 22.90 -18.06 -9.57
N GLU A 355 22.67 -18.44 -8.32
CA GLU A 355 22.54 -19.84 -7.90
C GLU A 355 21.27 -20.51 -8.48
N ILE A 356 20.13 -19.81 -8.57
CA ILE A 356 18.89 -20.38 -9.13
C ILE A 356 18.95 -20.47 -10.66
N PHE A 357 19.38 -19.41 -11.33
CA PHE A 357 19.22 -19.22 -12.78
C PHE A 357 20.53 -19.33 -13.58
N GLY A 358 21.68 -19.55 -12.93
CA GLY A 358 23.00 -19.59 -13.57
C GLY A 358 23.42 -18.28 -14.24
N THR A 359 22.76 -17.16 -13.89
CA THR A 359 22.89 -15.87 -14.56
C THR A 359 22.80 -14.72 -13.56
N ASN A 360 23.49 -13.62 -13.86
CA ASN A 360 23.47 -12.43 -13.01
C ASN A 360 22.20 -11.61 -13.23
N LEU A 361 21.63 -11.13 -12.13
CA LEU A 361 20.50 -10.19 -12.12
C LEU A 361 20.97 -8.81 -12.60
N THR A 362 20.43 -8.33 -13.73
CA THR A 362 20.87 -7.09 -14.40
C THR A 362 20.04 -5.86 -14.08
N GLU A 363 18.89 -6.04 -13.42
CA GLU A 363 17.87 -5.00 -13.20
C GLU A 363 17.48 -4.91 -11.72
N LEU A 364 16.85 -3.79 -11.33
CA LEU A 364 16.36 -3.60 -9.96
C LEU A 364 15.07 -4.39 -9.75
N LEU A 365 15.01 -5.24 -8.74
CA LEU A 365 13.79 -5.96 -8.36
C LEU A 365 12.85 -5.01 -7.61
N GLY A 366 11.61 -4.88 -8.08
CA GLY A 366 10.52 -4.19 -7.38
C GLY A 366 9.39 -5.13 -6.96
N PRO A 367 9.62 -6.14 -6.10
CA PRO A 367 8.62 -7.14 -5.77
C PRO A 367 7.55 -6.58 -4.84
N TYR A 368 6.43 -7.30 -4.79
CA TYR A 368 5.54 -7.25 -3.63
C TYR A 368 6.28 -7.78 -2.40
N CYS A 369 6.06 -7.19 -1.21
CA CYS A 369 6.64 -7.76 0.01
C CYS A 369 6.13 -9.17 0.21
N CYS A 370 7.02 -10.02 0.73
CA CYS A 370 6.70 -11.25 1.43
C CYS A 370 5.97 -12.31 0.57
N ALA A 371 6.08 -13.58 0.94
CA ALA A 371 5.76 -14.67 0.01
C ALA A 371 4.29 -15.15 0.12
N GLN A 372 3.34 -14.35 -0.37
CA GLN A 372 1.94 -14.80 -0.53
C GLN A 372 1.46 -14.59 -1.97
N PHE A 373 1.08 -15.67 -2.66
CA PHE A 373 0.76 -15.62 -4.08
C PHE A 373 -0.10 -16.80 -4.52
N VAL A 374 -0.80 -16.61 -5.63
CA VAL A 374 -1.40 -17.69 -6.42
C VAL A 374 -0.47 -17.97 -7.59
N VAL A 375 -0.28 -19.24 -7.91
CA VAL A 375 0.44 -19.69 -9.11
C VAL A 375 -0.30 -20.85 -9.76
N SER A 376 -0.29 -20.92 -11.09
CA SER A 376 -0.88 -22.03 -11.84
C SER A 376 0.03 -23.26 -11.85
N ARG A 377 -0.57 -24.45 -12.02
CA ARG A 377 0.16 -25.71 -12.26
C ARG A 377 1.21 -25.56 -13.34
N ASP A 378 0.83 -24.93 -14.46
CA ASP A 378 1.66 -24.84 -15.65
C ASP A 378 2.85 -23.88 -15.44
N ALA A 379 2.68 -22.83 -14.63
CA ALA A 379 3.77 -21.93 -14.26
C ALA A 379 4.78 -22.60 -13.31
N ILE A 380 4.33 -23.47 -12.39
CA ILE A 380 5.25 -24.34 -11.63
C ILE A 380 5.95 -25.33 -12.57
N ARG A 381 5.20 -25.98 -13.48
CA ARG A 381 5.76 -26.98 -14.40
C ARG A 381 6.62 -26.42 -15.54
N ALA A 382 6.70 -25.10 -15.69
CA ALA A 382 7.66 -24.44 -16.56
C ALA A 382 9.12 -24.77 -16.17
N HIS A 383 9.35 -25.10 -14.89
CA HIS A 383 10.63 -25.58 -14.38
C HIS A 383 10.56 -27.07 -13.98
N SER A 384 11.71 -27.74 -14.09
CA SER A 384 11.85 -29.16 -13.74
C SER A 384 11.77 -29.42 -12.23
N LEU A 385 11.49 -30.66 -11.85
CA LEU A 385 11.58 -31.10 -10.44
C LEU A 385 12.99 -30.83 -9.87
N ASP A 386 14.04 -31.09 -10.66
CA ASP A 386 15.44 -30.87 -10.25
C ASP A 386 15.74 -29.40 -9.95
N PHE A 387 15.14 -28.45 -10.68
CA PHE A 387 15.28 -27.02 -10.41
C PHE A 387 14.73 -26.65 -9.03
N TYR A 388 13.53 -27.12 -8.69
CA TYR A 388 12.95 -26.90 -7.35
C TYR A 388 13.69 -27.68 -6.26
N GLY A 389 14.24 -28.86 -6.56
CA GLY A 389 15.12 -29.60 -5.65
C GLY A 389 16.40 -28.83 -5.32
N GLN A 390 17.00 -28.18 -6.33
CA GLN A 390 18.15 -27.28 -6.13
C GLN A 390 17.76 -26.07 -5.26
N MET A 391 16.64 -25.41 -5.54
CA MET A 391 16.13 -24.32 -4.69
C MET A 391 15.88 -24.76 -3.24
N LEU A 392 15.26 -25.94 -3.03
CA LEU A 392 15.00 -26.49 -1.70
C LEU A 392 16.31 -26.68 -0.92
N SER A 393 17.36 -27.18 -1.58
CA SER A 393 18.70 -27.35 -0.97
C SER A 393 19.35 -26.06 -0.47
N LEU A 394 18.88 -24.88 -0.92
CA LEU A 394 19.34 -23.58 -0.42
C LEU A 394 18.67 -23.16 0.91
N THR A 395 17.57 -23.82 1.30
CA THR A 395 16.72 -23.40 2.43
C THR A 395 16.40 -24.50 3.44
N ASP A 396 16.68 -25.77 3.13
CA ASP A 396 16.43 -26.91 4.01
C ASP A 396 17.60 -27.29 4.95
N GLY A 397 18.69 -26.53 4.92
CA GLY A 397 19.89 -26.77 5.73
C GLY A 397 20.84 -27.84 5.17
N SER A 398 20.55 -28.45 4.01
CA SER A 398 21.43 -29.44 3.38
C SER A 398 22.75 -28.85 2.87
N ARG A 399 22.78 -27.53 2.59
CA ARG A 399 24.00 -26.77 2.25
C ARG A 399 24.50 -25.94 3.42
N SER A 400 25.82 -25.91 3.59
CA SER A 400 26.52 -25.09 4.59
C SER A 400 26.84 -23.66 4.14
N VAL A 401 26.45 -23.27 2.93
CA VAL A 401 26.82 -21.99 2.30
C VAL A 401 25.71 -20.95 2.51
N ASP A 402 26.03 -19.89 3.27
CA ASP A 402 25.27 -18.64 3.22
C ASP A 402 25.71 -17.80 2.01
N LEU A 403 24.85 -17.75 0.99
CA LEU A 403 25.07 -16.99 -0.26
C LEU A 403 25.14 -15.47 -0.04
N CYS A 404 24.64 -14.99 1.09
CA CYS A 404 24.55 -13.58 1.45
C CYS A 404 25.62 -13.13 2.44
N GLY A 405 26.39 -14.07 3.02
CA GLY A 405 27.55 -13.82 3.87
C GLY A 405 27.25 -13.05 5.17
N ILE A 406 26.07 -13.22 5.76
CA ILE A 406 25.64 -12.51 6.97
C ILE A 406 25.82 -13.42 8.19
N GLU A 407 27.05 -13.45 8.71
CA GLU A 407 27.37 -14.23 9.91
C GLU A 407 26.41 -13.92 11.07
N GLY A 408 25.87 -14.97 11.69
CA GLY A 408 25.05 -14.87 12.90
C GLY A 408 23.54 -14.71 12.68
N THR A 409 23.04 -14.63 11.44
CA THR A 409 21.58 -14.66 11.21
C THR A 409 21.01 -16.06 11.42
N LYS A 410 19.92 -16.16 12.20
CA LYS A 410 19.14 -17.40 12.35
C LYS A 410 18.14 -17.63 11.21
N ARG A 411 17.81 -16.59 10.45
CA ARG A 411 16.96 -16.65 9.25
C ARG A 411 17.77 -17.20 8.08
N SER A 412 17.18 -18.03 7.22
CA SER A 412 17.73 -18.28 5.89
C SER A 412 17.73 -16.96 5.10
N THR A 413 18.93 -16.46 4.83
CA THR A 413 19.18 -15.31 3.95
C THR A 413 18.77 -15.62 2.50
N GLN A 414 18.87 -16.89 2.10
CA GLN A 414 18.42 -17.40 0.80
C GLN A 414 16.90 -17.32 0.68
N CYS A 415 16.15 -17.67 1.75
CA CYS A 415 14.70 -17.53 1.75
C CYS A 415 14.26 -16.06 1.66
N TYR A 416 14.93 -15.14 2.37
CA TYR A 416 14.74 -13.70 2.16
C TYR A 416 15.02 -13.29 0.70
N GLY A 417 16.00 -13.90 0.03
CA GLY A 417 16.21 -13.72 -1.40
C GLY A 417 15.05 -14.23 -2.26
N PHE A 418 14.44 -15.37 -1.91
CA PHE A 418 13.27 -15.90 -2.62
C PHE A 418 12.02 -15.04 -2.47
N GLU A 419 11.80 -14.38 -1.31
CA GLU A 419 10.70 -13.41 -1.13
C GLU A 419 10.69 -12.33 -2.24
N PHE A 420 11.86 -12.01 -2.81
CA PHE A 420 12.03 -11.02 -3.88
C PHE A 420 12.03 -11.63 -5.30
N LEU A 421 12.04 -12.96 -5.42
CA LEU A 421 12.26 -13.68 -6.67
C LEU A 421 11.13 -14.64 -7.06
N TRP A 422 10.14 -14.88 -6.19
CA TRP A 422 9.03 -15.81 -6.50
C TRP A 422 8.34 -15.52 -7.82
N HIS A 423 8.11 -14.25 -8.17
CA HIS A 423 7.49 -13.90 -9.45
C HIS A 423 8.41 -14.24 -10.64
N VAL A 424 9.72 -14.04 -10.52
CA VAL A 424 10.73 -14.41 -11.53
C VAL A 424 10.82 -15.93 -11.69
N VAL A 425 10.77 -16.67 -10.59
CA VAL A 425 10.71 -18.16 -10.52
C VAL A 425 9.48 -18.73 -11.24
N PHE A 426 8.42 -17.94 -11.43
CA PHE A 426 7.23 -18.29 -12.19
C PHE A 426 7.08 -17.45 -13.49
N GLY A 427 8.21 -17.02 -14.05
CA GLY A 427 8.30 -16.46 -15.40
C GLY A 427 7.75 -15.03 -15.56
N GLN A 428 7.60 -14.27 -14.48
CA GLN A 428 7.23 -12.85 -14.53
C GLN A 428 8.46 -11.94 -14.71
N GLU A 429 8.22 -10.71 -15.17
CA GLU A 429 9.23 -9.65 -15.29
C GLU A 429 9.82 -9.27 -13.92
N VAL A 430 11.11 -8.93 -13.88
CA VAL A 430 11.87 -8.62 -12.64
C VAL A 430 11.26 -7.51 -11.77
N ASP A 431 10.64 -6.50 -12.38
CA ASP A 431 9.83 -5.49 -11.71
C ASP A 431 8.42 -5.50 -12.30
N PRO A 432 7.50 -6.31 -11.75
CA PRO A 432 6.13 -6.37 -12.25
C PRO A 432 5.44 -5.01 -12.07
N PRO A 433 4.37 -4.69 -12.82
CA PRO A 433 3.65 -3.42 -12.68
C PRO A 433 3.03 -3.28 -11.28
N SER A 434 2.89 -2.03 -10.82
CA SER A 434 2.16 -1.76 -9.58
C SER A 434 0.65 -1.91 -9.79
N ARG A 435 -0.06 -2.51 -8.83
CA ARG A 435 -1.55 -2.48 -8.78
C ARG A 435 -2.13 -1.07 -8.75
N GLU A 436 -1.36 -0.09 -8.25
CA GLU A 436 -1.76 1.32 -8.22
C GLU A 436 -1.44 2.06 -9.52
N GLU A 437 -0.50 1.55 -10.33
CA GLU A 437 -0.37 2.07 -11.68
C GLU A 437 -1.71 1.79 -12.36
N PRO A 438 -2.46 2.84 -12.75
CA PRO A 438 -3.81 2.64 -13.24
C PRO A 438 -3.72 1.67 -14.39
N ALA A 439 -4.67 0.73 -14.45
CA ALA A 439 -4.79 -0.21 -15.56
C ALA A 439 -5.31 0.54 -16.80
N VAL A 440 -4.60 1.59 -17.22
CA VAL A 440 -4.75 2.32 -18.46
C VAL A 440 -4.71 1.33 -19.61
N SER A 441 -3.90 0.26 -19.52
CA SER A 441 -3.95 -0.85 -20.47
C SER A 441 -5.34 -1.52 -20.53
N LEU A 442 -5.99 -1.83 -19.39
CA LEU A 442 -7.34 -2.41 -19.39
C LEU A 442 -8.42 -1.41 -19.81
N LEU A 443 -8.37 -0.16 -19.35
CA LEU A 443 -9.34 0.87 -19.74
C LEU A 443 -9.20 1.26 -21.22
N VAL A 444 -7.98 1.39 -21.74
CA VAL A 444 -7.72 1.62 -23.16
C VAL A 444 -8.08 0.39 -23.98
N SER A 445 -7.77 -0.83 -23.53
CA SER A 445 -8.16 -2.06 -24.23
C SER A 445 -9.68 -2.24 -24.29
N LEU A 446 -10.39 -1.98 -23.18
CA LEU A 446 -11.85 -1.94 -23.15
C LEU A 446 -12.41 -0.85 -24.06
N PHE A 447 -11.85 0.36 -24.03
CA PHE A 447 -12.30 1.48 -24.87
C PHE A 447 -12.07 1.21 -26.37
N LEU A 448 -10.91 0.65 -26.73
CA LEU A 448 -10.60 0.21 -28.09
C LEU A 448 -11.50 -0.94 -28.54
N SER A 449 -11.81 -1.88 -27.65
CA SER A 449 -12.74 -2.99 -27.94
C SER A 449 -14.17 -2.47 -28.16
N LEU A 450 -14.65 -1.55 -27.32
CA LEU A 450 -15.96 -0.90 -27.47
C LEU A 450 -16.03 -0.10 -28.77
N LEU A 451 -14.96 0.66 -29.09
CA LEU A 451 -14.84 1.43 -30.31
C LEU A 451 -14.85 0.53 -31.56
N LEU A 452 -14.17 -0.62 -31.51
CA LEU A 452 -14.17 -1.59 -32.61
C LEU A 452 -15.57 -2.19 -32.83
N VAL A 453 -16.30 -2.53 -31.76
CA VAL A 453 -17.69 -2.99 -31.84
C VAL A 453 -18.60 -1.90 -32.42
N LEU A 454 -18.45 -0.65 -31.98
CA LEU A 454 -19.20 0.50 -32.51
C LEU A 454 -18.93 0.73 -34.01
N LEU A 455 -17.67 0.63 -34.44
CA LEU A 455 -17.28 0.75 -35.85
C LEU A 455 -17.83 -0.41 -36.70
N LEU A 456 -17.84 -1.64 -36.18
CA LEU A 456 -18.45 -2.79 -36.86
C LEU A 456 -19.97 -2.62 -37.00
N LEU A 457 -20.66 -2.15 -35.95
CA LEU A 457 -22.10 -1.85 -36.01
C LEU A 457 -22.41 -0.75 -37.02
N LEU A 458 -21.64 0.35 -37.03
CA LEU A 458 -21.77 1.40 -38.02
C LEU A 458 -21.52 0.90 -39.45
N PHE A 459 -20.52 0.04 -39.66
CA PHE A 459 -20.24 -0.57 -40.96
C PHE A 459 -21.41 -1.45 -41.43
N VAL A 460 -21.97 -2.29 -40.55
CA VAL A 460 -23.16 -3.10 -40.87
C VAL A 460 -24.35 -2.19 -41.24
N CYS A 461 -24.63 -1.15 -40.46
CA CYS A 461 -25.73 -0.22 -40.77
C CYS A 461 -25.53 0.51 -42.12
N LEU A 462 -24.30 0.89 -42.48
CA LEU A 462 -23.99 1.63 -43.70
C LEU A 462 -23.97 0.77 -44.98
N PHE A 463 -23.83 -0.55 -44.87
CA PHE A 463 -23.72 -1.46 -46.02
C PHE A 463 -24.89 -2.46 -46.14
N VAL A 464 -25.80 -2.51 -45.16
CA VAL A 464 -27.05 -3.32 -45.21
C VAL A 464 -28.28 -2.43 -45.48
N SER A 465 -28.11 -1.11 -45.54
CA SER A 465 -29.11 -0.13 -45.98
C SER A 465 -28.95 0.22 -47.47
#